data_AF-A0ABD6A4J9-F1
#
_entry.id   AF-A0ABD6A4J9-F1
#
_cell.length_a   1.000
_cell.length_b   1.000
_cell.length_c   1.000
_cell.angle_alpha   90.00
_cell.angle_beta   90.00
_cell.angle_gamma   90.00
#
_symmetry.space_group_name_H-M   'P 1'
#
loop_
_entity.id
_entity.type
_entity.pdbx_description
1 polymer ?
#
loop_
_entity_poly.entity_id
_entity_poly.type
_entity_poly.pdbx_seq_one_letter_code
_entity_poly.pdbx_strand_id
1 'polypeptide(L)'
;MSSDDNPFHDCELDPEAILGTHTFEDVLFTDETETPVNVLTGETPAHSQATVEEAKEFAASIDTETPQIALPASVESQVETQSKPYTAAAFFHFKATGSLERHRAYHAAYESDAFAVDFEADYASGDLTITVERADVS
;
A
#
# COMPACT_ATOMS: atom_id res chain seq x y z
N MET A 1 -0.81 14.33 32.27
CA MET A 1 -0.46 13.71 30.99
C MET A 1 -0.54 12.23 31.24
N SER A 2 -1.72 11.67 30.96
CA SER A 2 -2.00 10.25 31.17
C SER A 2 -1.27 9.47 30.09
N SER A 3 -0.92 8.21 30.36
CA SER A 3 -0.26 7.29 29.45
C SER A 3 -1.06 6.94 28.16
N ASP A 4 -2.15 7.66 27.89
CA ASP A 4 -3.07 7.53 26.76
C ASP A 4 -2.63 8.29 25.49
N ASP A 5 -1.60 9.16 25.57
CA ASP A 5 -1.06 9.89 24.41
C ASP A 5 0.03 9.11 23.64
N ASN A 6 0.24 7.82 23.94
CA ASN A 6 1.15 6.98 23.15
C ASN A 6 0.40 6.41 21.93
N PRO A 7 0.68 6.86 20.69
CA PRO A 7 0.01 6.37 19.50
C PRO A 7 0.27 4.87 19.25
N PHE A 8 1.32 4.30 19.86
CA PHE A 8 1.67 2.88 19.77
C PHE A 8 1.07 2.03 20.87
N HIS A 9 0.14 2.53 21.71
CA HIS A 9 -0.38 1.74 22.84
C HIS A 9 -0.98 0.38 22.40
N ASP A 10 -1.64 0.34 21.24
CA ASP A 10 -2.22 -0.87 20.65
C ASP A 10 -1.31 -1.56 19.61
N CYS A 11 -0.06 -1.11 19.47
CA CYS A 11 0.92 -1.70 18.56
C CYS A 11 1.75 -2.76 19.27
N GLU A 12 1.82 -3.96 18.67
CA GLU A 12 2.71 -5.03 19.12
C GLU A 12 4.17 -4.76 18.70
N LEU A 13 4.37 -3.99 17.62
CA LEU A 13 5.68 -3.52 17.17
C LEU A 13 6.07 -2.23 17.89
N ASP A 14 7.32 -2.22 18.35
CA ASP A 14 7.94 -1.02 18.91
C ASP A 14 8.12 0.05 17.82
N PRO A 15 7.92 1.35 18.13
CA PRO A 15 8.18 2.43 17.18
C PRO A 15 9.59 2.39 16.59
N GLU A 16 10.59 1.88 17.32
CA GLU A 16 11.95 1.74 16.78
C GLU A 16 12.06 0.73 15.64
N ALA A 17 11.12 -0.20 15.51
CA ALA A 17 11.13 -1.21 14.45
C ALA A 17 10.72 -0.67 13.07
N ILE A 18 10.01 0.46 13.04
CA ILE A 18 9.57 1.12 11.79
C ILE A 18 10.44 2.33 11.42
N LEU A 19 11.36 2.76 12.29
CA LEU A 19 12.26 3.88 12.00
C LEU A 19 13.20 3.57 10.83
N GLY A 20 13.53 4.62 10.08
CA GLY A 20 14.39 4.54 8.90
C GLY A 20 13.60 4.25 7.63
N THR A 21 14.33 3.84 6.59
CA THR A 21 13.78 3.55 5.26
C THR A 21 13.62 2.05 5.07
N HIS A 22 12.39 1.62 4.74
CA HIS A 22 12.05 0.24 4.46
C HIS A 22 11.43 0.12 3.07
N THR A 23 11.99 -0.77 2.25
CA THR A 23 11.46 -1.07 0.91
C THR A 23 10.76 -2.42 0.92
N PHE A 24 9.55 -2.44 0.36
CA PHE A 24 8.73 -3.63 0.16
C PHE A 24 8.68 -3.92 -1.34
N GLU A 25 9.31 -5.03 -1.73
CA GLU A 25 9.49 -5.40 -3.13
C GLU A 25 8.25 -6.08 -3.72
N ASP A 26 7.96 -5.82 -5.00
CA ASP A 26 6.88 -6.48 -5.76
C ASP A 26 5.47 -6.37 -5.11
N VAL A 27 5.15 -5.24 -4.48
CA VAL A 27 3.86 -5.04 -3.78
C VAL A 27 2.87 -4.15 -4.53
N LEU A 28 3.35 -3.31 -5.45
CA LEU A 28 2.52 -2.41 -6.24
C LEU A 28 2.02 -3.08 -7.51
N PHE A 29 0.92 -2.54 -8.06
CA PHE A 29 0.45 -2.93 -9.37
C PHE A 29 1.46 -2.49 -10.45
N THR A 30 1.82 -3.39 -11.36
CA THR A 30 2.74 -3.14 -12.48
C THR A 30 2.13 -3.64 -13.78
N ASP A 31 2.67 -3.23 -14.93
CA ASP A 31 2.27 -3.79 -16.23
C ASP A 31 2.57 -5.30 -16.35
N GLU A 32 3.44 -5.83 -15.48
CA GLU A 32 3.75 -7.26 -15.38
C GLU A 32 2.84 -8.02 -14.39
N THR A 33 1.90 -7.32 -13.74
CA THR A 33 0.94 -7.97 -12.82
C THR A 33 0.15 -9.05 -13.54
N GLU A 34 0.04 -10.21 -12.90
CA GLU A 34 -0.65 -11.36 -13.46
C GLU A 34 -2.13 -11.02 -13.76
N THR A 35 -2.54 -11.29 -15.01
CA THR A 35 -3.92 -11.13 -15.46
C THR A 35 -4.51 -12.47 -15.91
N PRO A 36 -5.81 -12.69 -15.71
CA PRO A 36 -6.47 -13.89 -16.21
C PRO A 36 -6.38 -13.94 -17.73
N VAL A 37 -6.24 -15.15 -18.27
CA VAL A 37 -6.29 -15.40 -19.72
C VAL A 37 -7.45 -16.33 -20.04
N ASN A 38 -8.18 -16.02 -21.11
CA ASN A 38 -9.23 -16.89 -21.59
C ASN A 38 -8.59 -18.14 -22.23
N VAL A 39 -8.87 -19.33 -21.68
CA VAL A 39 -8.28 -20.58 -22.18
C VAL A 39 -8.66 -20.94 -23.62
N LEU A 40 -9.77 -20.40 -24.15
CA LEU A 40 -10.23 -20.67 -25.51
C LEU A 40 -9.62 -19.72 -26.53
N THR A 41 -9.32 -18.47 -26.15
CA THR A 41 -8.82 -17.44 -27.07
C THR A 41 -7.36 -17.06 -26.83
N GLY A 42 -6.81 -17.35 -25.65
CA GLY A 42 -5.50 -16.91 -25.21
C GLY A 42 -5.44 -15.43 -24.83
N GLU A 43 -6.57 -14.73 -24.83
CA GLU A 43 -6.62 -13.27 -24.63
C GLU A 43 -6.95 -12.90 -23.19
N THR A 44 -6.34 -11.82 -22.69
CA THR A 44 -6.70 -11.20 -21.41
C THR A 44 -8.07 -10.52 -21.54
N PRO A 45 -9.05 -10.81 -20.65
CA PRO A 45 -10.35 -10.17 -20.64
C PRO A 45 -10.24 -8.64 -20.57
N ALA A 46 -11.12 -7.93 -21.28
CA ALA A 46 -11.09 -6.47 -21.35
C ALA A 46 -11.18 -5.78 -19.98
N HIS A 47 -11.87 -6.38 -19.00
CA HIS A 47 -11.94 -5.83 -17.64
C HIS A 47 -10.63 -5.95 -16.86
N SER A 48 -9.78 -6.92 -17.22
CA SER A 48 -8.45 -7.11 -16.64
C SER A 48 -7.35 -6.37 -17.41
N GLN A 49 -7.68 -5.70 -18.52
CA GLN A 49 -6.75 -4.81 -19.19
C GLN A 49 -6.70 -3.48 -18.44
N ALA A 50 -5.52 -3.16 -17.94
CA ALA A 50 -5.22 -1.94 -17.21
C ALA A 50 -3.77 -1.53 -17.42
N THR A 51 -3.54 -0.24 -17.39
CA THR A 51 -2.21 0.37 -17.37
C THR A 51 -1.86 0.86 -15.97
N VAL A 52 -0.56 0.99 -15.70
CA VAL A 52 -0.07 1.60 -14.45
C VAL A 52 -0.65 2.99 -14.22
N GLU A 53 -0.80 3.80 -15.27
CA GLU A 53 -1.34 5.17 -15.15
C GLU A 53 -2.81 5.17 -14.73
N GLU A 54 -3.64 4.26 -15.26
CA GLU A 54 -5.03 4.07 -14.79
C GLU A 54 -5.09 3.67 -13.31
N ALA A 55 -4.19 2.79 -12.88
CA ALA A 55 -4.13 2.33 -11.49
C ALA A 55 -3.73 3.47 -10.54
N LYS A 56 -2.74 4.28 -10.92
CA LYS A 56 -2.33 5.49 -10.17
C LYS A 56 -3.46 6.51 -10.08
N GLU A 57 -4.11 6.81 -11.20
CA GLU A 57 -5.22 7.76 -11.23
C GLU A 57 -6.38 7.27 -10.34
N PHE A 58 -6.68 5.97 -10.39
CA PHE A 58 -7.68 5.36 -9.52
C PHE A 58 -7.34 5.51 -8.04
N ALA A 59 -6.11 5.17 -7.62
CA ALA A 59 -5.68 5.34 -6.24
C ALA A 59 -5.75 6.81 -5.79
N ALA A 60 -5.29 7.75 -6.63
CA ALA A 60 -5.35 9.18 -6.35
C ALA A 60 -6.78 9.75 -6.35
N SER A 61 -7.74 9.07 -7.01
CA SER A 61 -9.14 9.51 -7.05
C SER A 61 -9.91 9.21 -5.75
N ILE A 62 -9.35 8.38 -4.86
CA ILE A 62 -9.97 8.04 -3.58
C ILE A 62 -9.77 9.21 -2.61
N ASP A 63 -10.88 9.90 -2.30
CA ASP A 63 -10.90 11.03 -1.38
C ASP A 63 -10.81 10.56 0.08
N THR A 64 -9.59 10.25 0.52
CA THR A 64 -9.27 9.88 1.90
C THR A 64 -8.14 10.75 2.45
N GLU A 65 -8.15 10.97 3.77
CA GLU A 65 -7.09 11.72 4.46
C GLU A 65 -5.71 11.02 4.38
N THR A 66 -5.72 9.72 4.08
CA THR A 66 -4.51 8.92 3.87
C THR A 66 -4.24 8.73 2.37
N PRO A 67 -2.99 8.97 1.92
CA PRO A 67 -2.58 8.67 0.56
C PRO A 67 -2.77 7.19 0.24
N GLN A 68 -3.38 6.91 -0.91
CA GLN A 68 -3.64 5.56 -1.41
C GLN A 68 -2.62 5.18 -2.50
N ILE A 69 -2.32 3.90 -2.56
CA ILE A 69 -1.49 3.26 -3.58
C ILE A 69 -2.29 2.16 -4.28
N ALA A 70 -1.93 1.85 -5.52
CA ALA A 70 -2.56 0.77 -6.27
C ALA A 70 -1.81 -0.54 -6.04
N LEU A 71 -2.51 -1.52 -5.46
CA LEU A 71 -2.03 -2.88 -5.21
C LEU A 71 -2.60 -3.84 -6.25
N PRO A 72 -1.87 -4.91 -6.62
CA PRO A 72 -2.38 -5.92 -7.53
C PRO A 72 -3.53 -6.70 -6.89
N ALA A 73 -4.56 -6.98 -7.69
CA ALA A 73 -5.65 -7.87 -7.32
C ALA A 73 -5.33 -9.30 -7.77
N SER A 74 -5.66 -10.31 -6.95
CA SER A 74 -5.45 -11.71 -7.34
C SER A 74 -6.28 -12.08 -8.56
N VAL A 75 -5.74 -12.97 -9.40
CA VAL A 75 -6.43 -13.47 -10.61
C VAL A 75 -7.80 -14.05 -10.27
N GLU A 76 -7.91 -14.79 -9.16
CA GLU A 76 -9.19 -15.35 -8.69
C GLU A 76 -10.22 -14.25 -8.43
N SER A 77 -9.86 -13.20 -7.68
CA SER A 77 -10.76 -12.08 -7.41
C SER A 77 -11.15 -11.34 -8.69
N GLN A 78 -10.19 -11.10 -9.60
CA GLN A 78 -10.49 -10.47 -10.89
C GLN A 78 -11.57 -11.23 -11.67
N VAL A 79 -11.48 -12.56 -11.71
CA VAL A 79 -12.42 -13.43 -12.43
C VAL A 79 -13.78 -13.48 -11.72
N GLU A 80 -13.79 -13.65 -10.39
CA GLU A 80 -15.02 -13.78 -9.61
C GLU A 80 -15.85 -12.49 -9.62
N THR A 81 -15.20 -11.32 -9.54
CA THR A 81 -15.88 -10.03 -9.44
C THR A 81 -15.88 -9.23 -10.74
N GLN A 82 -15.30 -9.77 -11.82
CA GLN A 82 -15.12 -9.07 -13.11
C GLN A 82 -14.51 -7.66 -12.94
N SER A 83 -13.58 -7.53 -12.00
CA SER A 83 -12.98 -6.25 -11.60
C SER A 83 -11.64 -6.00 -12.28
N LYS A 84 -11.17 -4.76 -12.17
CA LYS A 84 -9.84 -4.34 -12.61
C LYS A 84 -8.75 -5.14 -11.86
N PRO A 85 -7.55 -5.29 -12.45
CA PRO A 85 -6.45 -6.07 -11.87
C PRO A 85 -5.74 -5.35 -10.71
N TYR A 86 -6.30 -4.27 -10.18
CA TYR A 86 -5.76 -3.48 -9.10
C TYR A 86 -6.85 -3.06 -8.12
N THR A 87 -6.41 -2.71 -6.91
CA THR A 87 -7.24 -2.11 -5.87
C THR A 87 -6.50 -0.95 -5.22
N ALA A 88 -7.23 0.01 -4.65
CA ALA A 88 -6.64 1.10 -3.89
C ALA A 88 -6.57 0.69 -2.42
N ALA A 89 -5.42 0.93 -1.79
CA ALA A 89 -5.24 0.75 -0.36
C ALA A 89 -4.26 1.80 0.18
N ALA A 90 -4.33 2.10 1.48
CA ALA A 90 -3.40 3.03 2.10
C ALA A 90 -1.95 2.53 1.94
N PHE A 91 -0.98 3.43 1.82
CA PHE A 91 0.42 3.03 1.61
C PHE A 91 0.95 2.08 2.70
N PHE A 92 0.48 2.23 3.95
CA PHE A 92 0.84 1.34 5.07
C PHE A 92 -0.06 0.10 5.20
N HIS A 93 -0.91 -0.22 4.21
CA HIS A 93 -1.82 -1.36 4.29
C HIS A 93 -1.05 -2.68 4.48
N PHE A 94 -1.59 -3.62 5.25
CA PHE A 94 -0.90 -4.89 5.57
C PHE A 94 -0.55 -5.74 4.34
N LYS A 95 -1.31 -5.57 3.24
CA LYS A 95 -0.99 -6.21 1.95
C LYS A 95 0.31 -5.69 1.33
N ALA A 96 0.65 -4.42 1.57
CA ALA A 96 1.88 -3.82 1.10
C ALA A 96 3.03 -4.03 2.11
N THR A 97 2.75 -3.87 3.40
CA THR A 97 3.78 -3.93 4.46
C THR A 97 4.05 -5.35 4.97
N GLY A 98 3.25 -6.33 4.54
CA GLY A 98 3.39 -7.76 4.82
C GLY A 98 2.87 -8.22 6.19
N SER A 99 2.48 -7.32 7.10
CA SER A 99 1.90 -7.73 8.39
C SER A 99 0.91 -6.70 8.95
N LEU A 100 -0.05 -7.20 9.75
CA LEU A 100 -1.01 -6.35 10.43
C LEU A 100 -0.35 -5.50 11.53
N GLU A 101 0.70 -6.01 12.16
CA GLU A 101 1.48 -5.29 13.16
C GLU A 101 2.16 -4.05 12.56
N ARG A 102 2.80 -4.20 11.37
CA ARG A 102 3.43 -3.08 10.67
C ARG A 102 2.40 -2.07 10.19
N HIS A 103 1.26 -2.55 9.70
CA HIS A 103 0.14 -1.69 9.32
C HIS A 103 -0.28 -0.76 10.47
N ARG A 104 -0.47 -1.31 11.68
CA ARG A 104 -0.82 -0.50 12.86
C ARG A 104 0.30 0.46 13.26
N ALA A 105 1.55 -0.01 13.25
CA ALA A 105 2.69 0.82 13.64
C ALA A 105 2.88 2.02 12.69
N TYR A 106 2.82 1.81 11.38
CA TYR A 106 2.91 2.90 10.40
C TYR A 106 1.69 3.84 10.45
N HIS A 107 0.48 3.30 10.67
CA HIS A 107 -0.71 4.13 10.88
C HIS A 107 -0.54 5.04 12.11
N ALA A 108 -0.10 4.47 13.23
CA ALA A 108 0.17 5.20 14.46
C ALA A 108 1.26 6.26 14.28
N ALA A 109 2.33 5.97 13.53
CA ALA A 109 3.36 6.94 13.18
C ALA A 109 2.81 8.07 12.31
N TYR A 110 2.00 7.74 11.30
CA TYR A 110 1.45 8.71 10.35
C TYR A 110 0.42 9.65 10.99
N GLU A 111 -0.38 9.16 11.93
CA GLU A 111 -1.32 9.99 12.70
C GLU A 111 -0.65 10.78 13.83
N SER A 112 0.61 10.50 14.14
CA SER A 112 1.33 11.15 15.23
C SER A 112 2.20 12.29 14.75
N ASP A 113 2.07 13.45 15.39
CA ASP A 113 2.97 14.59 15.20
C ASP A 113 4.42 14.31 15.62
N ALA A 114 4.69 13.18 16.30
CA ALA A 114 6.03 12.79 16.76
C ALA A 114 6.89 12.16 15.65
N PHE A 115 6.31 11.82 14.50
CA PHE A 115 7.01 11.17 13.40
C PHE A 115 6.73 11.89 12.08
N ALA A 116 7.75 11.98 11.24
CA ALA A 116 7.60 12.34 9.83
C ALA A 116 7.59 11.04 9.03
N VAL A 117 6.48 10.76 8.34
CA VAL A 117 6.31 9.57 7.50
C VAL A 117 6.19 10.01 6.05
N ASP A 118 7.11 9.55 5.22
CA ASP A 118 7.11 9.75 3.78
C ASP A 118 7.06 8.40 3.06
N PHE A 119 6.55 8.38 1.83
CA PHE A 119 6.50 7.17 1.02
C PHE A 119 6.74 7.45 -0.45
N GLU A 120 7.38 6.50 -1.11
CA GLU A 120 7.63 6.50 -2.55
C GLU A 120 7.07 5.21 -3.14
N ALA A 121 6.19 5.35 -4.13
CA ALA A 121 5.60 4.23 -4.86
C ALA A 121 6.25 4.13 -6.24
N ASP A 122 7.22 3.22 -6.40
CA ASP A 122 7.87 2.94 -7.68
C ASP A 122 7.08 1.88 -8.46
N TYR A 123 6.12 2.33 -9.25
CA TYR A 123 5.32 1.44 -10.11
C TYR A 123 6.11 0.85 -11.28
N ALA A 124 7.35 1.29 -11.53
CA ALA A 124 8.18 0.70 -12.58
C ALA A 124 8.83 -0.60 -12.10
N SER A 125 9.29 -0.65 -10.85
CA SER A 125 9.80 -1.88 -10.23
C SER A 125 8.71 -2.68 -9.49
N GLY A 126 7.63 -2.02 -9.07
CA GLY A 126 6.62 -2.61 -8.20
C GLY A 126 6.90 -2.39 -6.70
N ASP A 127 7.89 -1.57 -6.36
CA ASP A 127 8.36 -1.43 -4.99
C ASP A 127 7.70 -0.26 -4.28
N LEU A 128 7.39 -0.48 -3.00
CA LEU A 128 6.97 0.59 -2.09
C LEU A 128 8.07 0.86 -1.07
N THR A 129 8.56 2.09 -1.05
CA THR A 129 9.49 2.54 -0.01
C THR A 129 8.76 3.43 0.99
N ILE A 130 8.87 3.13 2.28
CA ILE A 130 8.35 3.95 3.37
C ILE A 130 9.53 4.43 4.21
N THR A 131 9.60 5.73 4.45
CA THR A 131 10.60 6.34 5.32
C THR A 131 9.93 6.94 6.54
N VAL A 132 10.40 6.57 7.73
CA VAL A 132 9.92 7.10 9.00
C VAL A 132 11.07 7.72 9.77
N GLU A 133 10.93 8.99 10.08
CA GLU A 133 11.87 9.75 10.88
C GLU A 133 11.16 10.26 12.14
N ARG A 134 11.92 10.47 13.22
CA ARG A 134 11.36 11.18 14.38
C ARG A 134 11.22 12.64 14.00
N ALA A 135 10.06 13.23 14.25
CA ALA A 135 9.89 14.67 14.07
C ALA A 135 10.81 15.39 15.07
N ASP A 136 11.68 16.28 14.58
CA ASP A 136 12.50 17.13 15.44
C ASP A 136 11.58 18.03 16.27
N VAL A 137 11.37 17.66 17.54
CA VAL A 137 10.66 18.49 18.51
C VAL A 137 11.55 19.70 18.80
N SER A 138 11.28 20.81 18.10
CA SER A 138 11.96 22.10 18.27
C SER A 138 11.56 22.77 19.59
#